data_AF-A0A931TFL7-F1
#
_entry.id   AF-A0A931TFL7-F1
#
_cell.length_a   1.000
_cell.length_b   1.000
_cell.length_c   1.000
_cell.angle_alpha   90.00
_cell.angle_beta   90.00
_cell.angle_gamma   90.00
#
_symmetry.space_group_name_H-M   'P 1'
#
loop_
_entity.id
_entity.type
_entity.pdbx_description
1 polymer ?
#
loop_
_entity_poly.entity_id
_entity_poly.type
_entity_poly.pdbx_seq_one_letter_code
_entity_poly.pdbx_strand_id
1 'polypeptide(L)'
;MADVFISDIHEEQRVAQAVQALLKQHLQPLVPNGVFLSADDWQVFAGEVWLERIRHELQEASVIVLMLSPESVTRPWINFEAGRTTPSSLSALEV
;
A
#
# COMPACT_ATOMS: atom_id res chain seq x y z
N MET A 1 11.41 5.50 -6.07
CA MET A 1 10.15 5.19 -5.36
C MET A 1 9.00 5.72 -6.17
N ALA A 2 7.83 5.11 -6.05
CA ALA A 2 6.66 5.51 -6.83
C ALA A 2 6.02 6.78 -6.28
N ASP A 3 5.39 7.58 -7.15
CA ASP A 3 4.61 8.74 -6.70
C ASP A 3 3.29 8.32 -6.06
N VAL A 4 2.77 7.16 -6.47
CA VAL A 4 1.53 6.59 -5.96
C VAL A 4 1.79 5.22 -5.36
N PHE A 5 1.38 5.05 -4.11
CA PHE A 5 1.34 3.77 -3.41
C PHE A 5 -0.10 3.23 -3.44
N ILE A 6 -0.29 2.00 -3.91
CA ILE A 6 -1.57 1.30 -3.81
C ILE A 6 -1.45 0.20 -2.76
N SER A 7 -2.29 0.28 -1.74
CA SER A 7 -2.48 -0.74 -0.72
C SER A 7 -3.55 -1.72 -1.19
N ASP A 8 -3.19 -2.98 -1.37
CA ASP A 8 -4.09 -4.06 -1.81
C ASP A 8 -3.78 -5.39 -1.12
N ILE A 9 -4.62 -6.39 -1.38
CA ILE A 9 -4.38 -7.78 -0.98
C ILE A 9 -4.23 -8.65 -2.23
N HIS A 10 -3.47 -9.74 -2.12
CA HIS A 10 -3.19 -10.64 -3.23
C HIS A 10 -4.47 -11.17 -3.88
N GLU A 11 -5.50 -11.45 -3.07
CA GLU A 11 -6.80 -11.95 -3.53
C GLU A 11 -7.52 -10.97 -4.48
N GLU A 12 -7.17 -9.69 -4.43
CA GLU A 12 -7.78 -8.60 -5.19
C GLU A 12 -6.85 -8.02 -6.26
N GLN A 13 -5.70 -8.67 -6.51
CA GLN A 13 -4.62 -8.17 -7.37
C GLN A 13 -5.12 -7.79 -8.78
N ARG A 14 -6.11 -8.49 -9.34
CA ARG A 14 -6.70 -8.14 -10.65
C ARG A 14 -7.28 -6.73 -10.67
N VAL A 15 -7.98 -6.34 -9.61
CA VAL A 15 -8.59 -5.02 -9.50
C VAL A 15 -7.49 -3.98 -9.28
N ALA A 16 -6.52 -4.28 -8.42
CA ALA A 16 -5.39 -3.39 -8.14
C ALA A 16 -4.55 -3.12 -9.40
N GLN A 17 -4.27 -4.14 -10.21
CA GLN A 17 -3.59 -4.00 -11.50
C GLN A 17 -4.40 -3.17 -12.50
N ALA A 18 -5.73 -3.32 -12.53
CA ALA A 18 -6.58 -2.50 -13.40
C ALA A 18 -6.54 -1.01 -12.98
N VAL A 19 -6.58 -0.73 -11.68
CA VAL A 19 -6.42 0.63 -11.14
C VAL A 19 -5.03 1.18 -11.48
N GLN A 20 -3.98 0.39 -11.27
CA GLN A 20 -2.60 0.77 -11.60
C GLN A 20 -2.46 1.11 -13.09
N ALA A 21 -3.04 0.31 -13.98
CA ALA A 21 -3.04 0.55 -15.42
C ALA A 21 -3.79 1.84 -15.78
N LEU A 22 -4.95 2.08 -15.17
CA LEU A 22 -5.74 3.30 -15.37
C LEU A 22 -4.96 4.55 -14.94
N LEU A 23 -4.32 4.52 -13.76
CA LEU A 23 -3.50 5.63 -13.28
C LEU A 23 -2.29 5.86 -14.18
N LYS A 24 -1.58 4.80 -14.58
CA LYS A 24 -0.45 4.91 -15.51
C LYS A 24 -0.88 5.49 -16.86
N GLN A 25 -2.02 5.07 -17.40
CA GLN A 25 -2.51 5.53 -18.70
C GLN A 25 -2.92 7.01 -18.70
N HIS A 26 -3.59 7.47 -17.64
CA HIS A 26 -4.19 8.80 -17.61
C HIS A 26 -3.36 9.85 -16.88
N LEU A 27 -2.46 9.42 -15.99
CA LEU A 27 -1.71 10.32 -15.12
C LEU A 27 -0.20 10.26 -15.36
N GLN A 28 0.29 9.53 -16.38
CA GLN A 28 1.73 9.39 -16.65
C GLN A 28 2.54 10.70 -16.58
N PRO A 29 2.07 11.84 -17.11
CA PRO A 29 2.81 13.12 -17.02
C PRO A 29 2.87 13.69 -15.59
N LEU A 30 1.95 13.29 -14.71
CA LEU A 30 1.80 13.75 -13.33
C LEU A 30 2.45 12.79 -12.31
N VAL A 31 2.63 11.52 -12.67
CA VAL A 31 3.29 10.50 -11.83
C VAL A 31 4.57 9.96 -12.49
N PRO A 32 5.60 10.82 -12.69
CA PRO A 32 6.82 10.46 -13.42
C PRO A 32 7.60 9.28 -12.81
N ASN A 33 7.49 9.06 -11.50
CA ASN A 33 8.14 7.96 -10.79
C ASN A 33 7.24 6.71 -10.68
N GLY A 34 6.00 6.77 -11.17
CA GLY A 34 5.13 5.63 -11.39
C GLY A 34 4.22 5.27 -10.21
N VAL A 35 3.73 4.02 -10.22
CA VAL A 35 2.73 3.49 -9.28
C VAL A 35 3.20 2.15 -8.73
N PHE A 36 3.23 2.02 -7.40
CA PHE A 36 3.61 0.82 -6.65
C PHE A 36 2.38 0.07 -6.14
N LEU A 37 2.42 -1.27 -6.15
CA LEU A 37 1.40 -2.17 -5.58
C LEU A 37 2.00 -2.88 -4.36
N SER A 38 1.32 -2.86 -3.21
CA SER A 38 1.88 -3.42 -1.98
C SER A 38 1.80 -4.94 -1.89
N ALA A 39 0.80 -5.57 -2.52
CA ALA A 39 0.63 -7.03 -2.50
C ALA A 39 1.38 -7.79 -3.62
N ASP A 40 2.24 -7.12 -4.40
CA ASP A 40 2.96 -7.77 -5.50
C ASP A 40 4.08 -8.67 -4.94
N ASP A 41 3.75 -9.93 -4.66
CA ASP A 41 4.56 -10.97 -4.00
C ASP A 41 5.93 -11.22 -4.64
N TRP A 42 6.19 -10.71 -5.85
CA TRP A 42 7.44 -10.91 -6.57
C TRP A 42 8.59 -10.00 -6.14
N GLN A 43 8.34 -9.09 -5.18
CA GLN A 43 9.29 -8.03 -4.84
C GLN A 43 10.09 -8.24 -3.55
N VAL A 44 9.99 -9.41 -2.91
CA VAL A 44 10.76 -9.71 -1.69
C VAL A 44 11.70 -10.88 -1.95
N PHE A 45 12.97 -10.56 -2.19
CA PHE A 45 14.02 -11.55 -2.09
C PHE A 45 14.11 -12.05 -0.64
N ALA A 46 14.33 -13.35 -0.45
CA ALA A 46 14.55 -13.93 0.88
C ALA A 46 15.70 -13.18 1.59
N GLY A 47 15.38 -12.44 2.64
CA GLY A 47 16.33 -11.64 3.43
C GLY A 47 16.11 -10.13 3.41
N GLU A 48 15.31 -9.59 2.48
CA GLU A 48 14.84 -8.19 2.57
C GLU A 48 13.72 -8.08 3.60
N VAL A 49 13.80 -7.09 4.48
CA VAL A 49 12.71 -6.77 5.41
C VAL A 49 11.60 -6.13 4.58
N TRP A 50 10.69 -6.94 4.03
CA TRP A 50 9.52 -6.50 3.26
C TRP A 50 8.82 -5.28 3.87
N LEU A 51 8.71 -5.27 5.20
CA LEU A 51 8.11 -4.18 5.96
C LEU A 51 8.88 -2.85 5.82
N GLU A 52 10.22 -2.89 5.72
CA GLU A 52 11.04 -1.68 5.52
C GLU A 52 10.85 -1.10 4.13
N ARG A 53 10.72 -1.95 3.10
CA ARG A 53 10.40 -1.50 1.74
C ARG A 53 9.03 -0.86 1.68
N ILE A 54 8.00 -1.48 2.27
CA ILE A 54 6.67 -0.89 2.37
C ILE A 54 6.72 0.43 3.11
N ARG A 55 7.41 0.50 4.25
CA ARG A 55 7.57 1.74 5.01
C ARG A 55 8.23 2.85 4.18
N HIS A 56 9.25 2.50 3.41
CA HIS A 56 9.97 3.46 2.58
C HIS A 56 9.10 3.97 1.43
N GLU A 57 8.38 3.10 0.72
CA GLU A 57 7.46 3.51 -0.35
C GLU A 57 6.26 4.32 0.21
N LEU A 58 5.73 3.96 1.39
CA LEU A 58 4.69 4.74 2.07
C LEU A 58 5.13 6.16 2.44
N GLN A 59 6.38 6.32 2.90
CA GLN A 59 6.91 7.62 3.33
C GLN A 59 7.12 8.58 2.15
N GLU A 60 7.34 8.03 0.97
CA GLU A 60 7.90 8.77 -0.16
C GLU A 60 6.88 8.93 -1.29
N ALA A 61 5.82 8.10 -1.29
CA ALA A 61 4.67 8.30 -2.14
C ALA A 61 3.97 9.63 -1.81
N SER A 62 3.68 10.40 -2.86
CA SER A 62 2.88 11.63 -2.76
C SER A 62 1.40 11.35 -2.58
N VAL A 63 0.93 10.19 -3.05
CA VAL A 63 -0.47 9.76 -2.97
C VAL A 63 -0.54 8.31 -2.51
N ILE A 64 -1.44 8.04 -1.57
CA ILE A 64 -1.76 6.69 -1.10
C ILE A 64 -3.19 6.35 -1.53
N VAL A 65 -3.35 5.22 -2.21
CA VAL A 65 -4.64 4.65 -2.63
C VAL A 65 -4.88 3.38 -1.81
N LEU A 66 -5.85 3.43 -0.89
CA LEU A 66 -6.23 2.29 -0.08
C LEU A 66 -7.38 1.52 -0.73
N MET A 67 -7.16 0.25 -1.08
CA MET A 67 -8.20 -0.63 -1.61
C MET A 67 -8.79 -1.47 -0.49
N LEU A 68 -9.93 -1.00 0.02
CA LEU A 68 -10.58 -1.58 1.19
C LEU A 68 -11.80 -2.41 0.80
N SER A 69 -11.81 -3.66 1.25
CA SER A 69 -12.93 -4.59 1.14
C SER A 69 -13.18 -5.26 2.50
N PRO A 70 -14.33 -5.94 2.70
CA PRO A 70 -14.57 -6.71 3.91
C PRO A 70 -13.48 -7.74 4.22
N GLU A 71 -12.79 -8.24 3.18
CA GLU A 71 -11.67 -9.17 3.33
C GLU A 71 -10.37 -8.43 3.66
N SER A 72 -10.05 -7.34 2.95
CA SER A 72 -8.76 -6.66 3.11
C SER A 72 -8.59 -6.00 4.47
N VAL A 73 -9.67 -5.49 5.08
CA VAL A 73 -9.62 -4.90 6.44
C VAL A 73 -9.27 -5.91 7.53
N THR A 74 -9.36 -7.21 7.26
CA THR A 74 -8.93 -8.26 8.20
C THR A 74 -7.42 -8.47 8.20
N ARG A 75 -6.71 -7.95 7.18
CA ARG A 75 -5.25 -8.11 7.04
C ARG A 75 -4.51 -7.09 7.92
N PRO A 76 -3.58 -7.53 8.78
CA PRO A 76 -2.85 -6.61 9.67
C PRO A 76 -2.04 -5.53 8.93
N TRP A 77 -1.45 -5.86 7.78
CA TRP A 77 -0.62 -4.92 7.01
C TRP A 77 -1.43 -3.81 6.34
N ILE A 78 -2.62 -4.11 5.80
CA ILE A 78 -3.57 -3.10 5.28
C ILE A 78 -3.90 -2.06 6.36
N ASN A 79 -4.14 -2.54 7.57
CA ASN A 79 -4.43 -1.66 8.70
C ASN A 79 -3.22 -0.79 9.07
N PHE A 80 -2.01 -1.34 9.02
CA PHE A 80 -0.78 -0.57 9.23
C PHE A 80 -0.62 0.53 8.17
N GLU A 81 -0.81 0.20 6.88
CA GLU A 81 -0.75 1.14 5.75
C GLU A 81 -1.82 2.24 5.84
N ALA A 82 -3.01 1.90 6.35
CA ALA A 82 -4.10 2.85 6.62
C ALA A 82 -3.84 3.75 7.85
N GLY A 83 -2.69 3.64 8.51
CA GLY A 83 -2.37 4.38 9.72
C GLY A 83 -3.11 3.91 10.97
N ARG A 84 -3.71 2.70 10.93
CA ARG A 84 -4.35 2.11 12.11
C ARG A 84 -3.28 1.55 13.03
N THR A 85 -3.06 2.25 14.13
CA THR A 85 -2.29 1.74 15.27
C THR A 85 -3.10 0.64 15.98
N THR A 86 -2.42 -0.39 16.49
CA THR A 86 -3.04 -1.50 17.22
C THR A 86 -4.01 -0.99 18.30
N PRO A 87 -5.19 -1.59 18.56
CA PRO A 87 -6.11 -1.09 19.60
C PRO A 87 -5.48 -0.87 20.97
N SER A 88 -4.45 -1.64 21.32
CA SER A 88 -3.65 -1.51 22.55
C SER A 88 -2.88 -0.18 22.68
N SER A 89 -2.72 0.57 21.58
CA SER A 89 -2.06 1.88 21.56
C SER A 89 -3.02 3.06 21.60
N LEU A 90 -4.32 2.85 21.33
CA LEU A 90 -5.36 3.88 21.49
C LEU A 90 -5.70 4.09 22.97
N SER A 91 -5.66 3.03 23.79
CA SER A 91 -5.78 3.13 25.25
C SER A 91 -4.63 3.88 25.93
N ALA A 92 -3.56 4.21 25.21
CA ALA A 92 -2.43 4.99 25.72
C ALA A 92 -2.52 6.49 25.37
N LEU A 93 -3.48 6.88 24.52
CA LEU A 93 -3.69 8.28 24.09
C LEU A 93 -4.96 8.91 24.68
N GLU A 94 -5.74 8.13 25.43
CA GLU A 94 -6.78 8.63 26.34
C GLU A 94 -6.15 8.89 27.72
N VAL A 95 -5.40 9.99 27.85
CA VAL A 95 -4.97 10.56 29.13
C VAL A 95 -5.29 12.05 29.15
#